data_AF-A0A7W0ZSK4-F1
#
_entry.id   AF-A0A7W0ZSK4-F1
#
_cell.length_a   1.000
_cell.length_b   1.000
_cell.length_c   1.000
_cell.angle_alpha   90.00
_cell.angle_beta   90.00
_cell.angle_gamma   90.00
#
_symmetry.space_group_name_H-M   'P 1'
#
loop_
_entity.id
_entity.type
_entity.pdbx_description
1 polymer ?
#
loop_
_entity_poly.entity_id
_entity_poly.type
_entity_poly.pdbx_seq_one_letter_code
_entity_poly.pdbx_strand_id
1 'polypeptide(L)'
;MRWIVLAAVLSTDLAVPDLARAEPTPIRCEEVATADLSIDGLLDDWGKKVLFRAGTAPDGIISLRCGWDGTALALALDVADDRVVRLHSKGHEDHVTITVGAGGKPVNLDLFPGNALAKARIVKPAKVAAADSLQAKGFSLEARIPAAQLAGFTASTPALDLRIVFVDSDKAAGGDTTEIVIDAAIELGDRKDLLDDFLRSVRLKRSDVKLDKLDNLDPDRRGNERIVAGGTVIGVLTDQFAFVSLPAAKPSDVKKVELLPLGAKNLKIVSAIVRQAGNGGSRDLLMLWTVWSGQLQPLAQIEIRKEQAGKILETSWKLVKGKKGSELRIEPKPAVGWTAETWNEMPADDSDPILLPWDTAKGGVAYSLKGAEVTRRDLPVPKKKR
;
A
#
# COMPACT_ATOMS: atom_id res chain seq x y z
N MET A 1 42.24 30.94 33.22
CA MET A 1 41.52 29.68 33.44
C MET A 1 40.04 29.99 33.60
N ARG A 2 39.21 29.69 32.60
CA ARG A 2 37.75 29.84 32.67
C ARG A 2 37.13 28.45 32.67
N TRP A 3 36.40 28.13 33.73
CA TRP A 3 35.64 26.89 33.87
C TRP A 3 34.27 27.08 33.21
N ILE A 4 33.92 26.21 32.27
CA ILE A 4 32.59 26.11 31.67
C ILE A 4 31.85 25.02 32.44
N VAL A 5 30.77 25.39 33.13
CA VAL A 5 29.84 24.45 33.78
C VAL A 5 28.80 24.04 32.74
N LEU A 6 28.79 22.76 32.35
CA LEU A 6 27.78 22.17 31.48
C LEU A 6 26.60 21.72 32.36
N ALA A 7 25.45 22.36 32.23
CA ALA A 7 24.21 21.90 32.85
C ALA A 7 23.54 20.87 31.93
N ALA A 8 23.45 19.61 32.39
CA ALA A 8 22.70 18.57 31.70
C ALA A 8 21.22 18.66 32.08
N VAL A 9 20.36 19.00 31.11
CA VAL A 9 18.90 18.94 31.24
C VAL A 9 18.47 17.50 30.93
N LEU A 10 18.03 16.78 31.96
CA LEU A 10 17.39 15.47 31.84
C LEU A 10 15.91 15.66 31.52
N SER A 11 15.55 15.57 30.24
CA SER A 11 14.15 15.47 29.82
C SER A 11 13.66 14.05 30.09
N THR A 12 12.64 13.92 30.94
CA THR A 12 11.92 12.66 31.19
C THR A 12 10.75 12.57 30.23
N ASP A 13 10.96 11.93 29.08
CA ASP A 13 9.87 11.57 28.17
C ASP A 13 9.03 10.45 28.79
N LEU A 14 7.91 10.82 29.41
CA LEU A 14 6.86 9.88 29.79
C LEU A 14 6.17 9.41 28.49
N ALA A 15 6.55 8.23 28.00
CA ALA A 15 5.84 7.56 26.93
C ALA A 15 4.40 7.25 27.37
N VAL A 16 3.43 7.99 26.82
CA VAL A 16 2.01 7.67 26.98
C VAL A 16 1.77 6.35 26.23
N PRO A 17 1.21 5.31 26.88
CA PRO A 17 0.89 4.07 26.19
C PRO A 17 -0.12 4.35 25.08
N ASP A 18 0.29 4.05 23.85
CA ASP A 18 -0.56 4.11 22.68
C ASP A 18 -1.67 3.07 22.86
N LEU A 19 -2.89 3.54 23.15
CA LEU A 19 -4.05 2.67 23.27
C LEU A 19 -4.29 2.08 21.88
N ALA A 20 -4.01 0.77 21.74
CA ALA A 20 -4.23 0.03 20.51
C ALA A 20 -5.66 0.27 20.01
N ARG A 21 -5.79 1.12 18.99
CA ARG A 21 -7.06 1.41 18.33
C ARG A 21 -7.45 0.14 17.58
N ALA A 22 -8.60 -0.45 17.95
CA ALA A 22 -9.10 -1.63 17.26
C ALA A 22 -9.15 -1.35 15.75
N GLU A 23 -8.63 -2.27 14.94
CA GLU A 23 -8.68 -2.12 13.48
C GLU A 23 -10.15 -1.98 13.04
N PRO A 24 -10.46 -1.00 12.16
CA PRO A 24 -11.82 -0.80 11.68
C PRO A 24 -12.34 -2.09 11.04
N THR A 25 -13.59 -2.44 11.36
CA THR A 25 -14.20 -3.66 10.83
C THR A 25 -14.35 -3.54 9.31
N PRO A 26 -13.79 -4.45 8.51
CA PRO A 26 -13.90 -4.39 7.07
C PRO A 26 -15.34 -4.64 6.62
N ILE A 27 -15.81 -3.86 5.65
CA ILE A 27 -17.13 -3.99 5.02
C ILE A 27 -16.94 -4.55 3.62
N ARG A 28 -17.60 -5.67 3.29
CA ARG A 28 -17.63 -6.18 1.91
C ARG A 28 -18.93 -5.72 1.26
N CYS A 29 -18.82 -4.88 0.23
CA CYS A 29 -19.97 -4.46 -0.57
C CYS A 29 -20.56 -5.62 -1.37
N GLU A 30 -21.83 -5.50 -1.73
CA GLU A 30 -22.47 -6.43 -2.64
C GLU A 30 -21.92 -6.24 -4.06
N GLU A 31 -21.76 -7.34 -4.78
CA GLU A 31 -21.38 -7.32 -6.20
C GLU A 31 -22.64 -7.08 -7.02
N VAL A 32 -22.90 -5.81 -7.32
CA VAL A 32 -24.08 -5.34 -8.05
C VAL A 32 -23.62 -4.37 -9.12
N ALA A 33 -24.17 -4.46 -10.33
CA ALA A 33 -23.92 -3.51 -11.39
C ALA A 33 -24.41 -2.13 -10.96
N THR A 34 -23.48 -1.23 -10.63
CA THR A 34 -23.84 0.10 -10.08
C THR A 34 -24.46 1.02 -11.13
N ALA A 35 -24.39 0.62 -12.40
CA ALA A 35 -25.12 1.26 -13.50
C ALA A 35 -26.63 1.03 -13.42
N ASP A 36 -27.07 -0.09 -12.82
CA ASP A 36 -28.48 -0.47 -12.69
C ASP A 36 -29.14 0.19 -11.47
N LEU A 37 -28.34 0.77 -10.56
CA LEU A 37 -28.85 1.53 -9.42
C LEU A 37 -29.23 2.95 -9.86
N SER A 38 -30.49 3.32 -9.65
CA SER A 38 -30.96 4.69 -9.80
C SER A 38 -30.48 5.51 -8.61
N ILE A 39 -29.71 6.58 -8.85
CA ILE A 39 -29.24 7.48 -7.79
C ILE A 39 -30.22 8.65 -7.69
N ASP A 40 -31.32 8.46 -6.99
CA ASP A 40 -32.44 9.40 -6.87
C ASP A 40 -32.85 9.70 -5.43
N GLY A 41 -32.16 9.09 -4.46
CA GLY A 41 -32.37 9.21 -3.04
C GLY A 41 -33.32 8.16 -2.49
N LEU A 42 -33.91 7.30 -3.32
CA LEU A 42 -34.78 6.20 -2.90
C LEU A 42 -33.97 4.91 -2.74
N LEU A 43 -34.40 4.06 -1.80
CA LEU A 43 -33.65 2.84 -1.42
C LEU A 43 -34.30 1.56 -1.97
N ASP A 44 -35.16 1.68 -2.97
CA ASP A 44 -35.95 0.58 -3.54
C ASP A 44 -35.16 -0.33 -4.48
N ASP A 45 -34.16 0.22 -5.18
CA ASP A 45 -33.21 -0.56 -6.00
C ASP A 45 -32.20 -1.37 -5.15
N TRP A 46 -32.15 -1.14 -3.83
CA TRP A 46 -31.16 -1.74 -2.94
C TRP A 46 -31.64 -3.03 -2.29
N GLY A 47 -30.68 -3.96 -2.09
CA GLY A 47 -30.88 -5.12 -1.25
C GLY A 47 -31.29 -4.76 0.19
N LYS A 48 -32.10 -5.61 0.82
CA LYS A 48 -32.57 -5.38 2.20
C LYS A 48 -31.46 -5.46 3.25
N LYS A 49 -30.32 -6.07 2.91
CA LYS A 49 -29.21 -6.33 3.84
C LYS A 49 -28.49 -5.02 4.19
N VAL A 50 -28.56 -4.63 5.46
CA VAL A 50 -27.72 -3.57 6.02
C VAL A 50 -26.35 -4.15 6.34
N LEU A 51 -25.28 -3.52 5.85
CA LEU A 51 -23.91 -3.99 6.02
C LEU A 51 -23.27 -3.42 7.28
N PHE A 52 -23.63 -2.20 7.66
CA PHE A 52 -23.12 -1.54 8.85
C PHE A 52 -24.18 -0.61 9.44
N ARG A 53 -24.17 -0.44 10.77
CA ARG A 53 -25.06 0.47 11.48
C ARG A 53 -24.29 1.19 12.59
N ALA A 54 -24.50 2.49 12.72
CA ALA A 54 -23.92 3.33 13.77
C ALA A 54 -24.99 4.26 14.37
N GLY A 55 -24.75 4.74 15.59
CA GLY A 55 -25.68 5.61 16.32
C GLY A 55 -26.73 4.84 17.12
N THR A 56 -27.48 5.57 17.92
CA THR A 56 -28.53 5.06 18.82
C THR A 56 -29.67 6.05 18.84
N ALA A 57 -30.91 5.55 18.85
CA ALA A 57 -32.06 6.42 19.06
C ALA A 57 -32.01 7.04 20.48
N PRO A 58 -32.45 8.30 20.67
CA PRO A 58 -33.01 9.17 19.63
C PRO A 58 -31.97 9.93 18.79
N ASP A 59 -30.70 9.96 19.21
CA ASP A 59 -29.60 10.80 18.72
C ASP A 59 -29.06 10.42 17.31
N GLY A 60 -29.94 9.97 16.42
CA GLY A 60 -29.61 9.56 15.07
C GLY A 60 -29.14 8.10 14.93
N ILE A 61 -29.43 7.49 13.78
CA ILE A 61 -28.87 6.20 13.39
C ILE A 61 -28.55 6.21 11.90
N ILE A 62 -27.33 5.82 11.52
CA ILE A 62 -26.95 5.59 10.12
C ILE A 62 -26.97 4.09 9.84
N SER A 63 -27.67 3.66 8.79
CA SER A 63 -27.56 2.31 8.24
C SER A 63 -26.97 2.36 6.83
N LEU A 64 -25.86 1.66 6.62
CA LEU A 64 -25.08 1.66 5.38
C LEU A 64 -25.34 0.40 4.55
N ARG A 65 -25.55 0.60 3.26
CA ARG A 65 -25.49 -0.39 2.18
C ARG A 65 -24.45 0.09 1.16
N CYS A 66 -23.79 -0.85 0.49
CA CYS A 66 -22.87 -0.49 -0.57
C CYS A 66 -22.78 -1.56 -1.66
N GLY A 67 -22.52 -1.10 -2.87
CA GLY A 67 -22.34 -1.92 -4.07
C GLY A 67 -21.03 -1.58 -4.77
N TRP A 68 -20.39 -2.58 -5.34
CA TRP A 68 -19.16 -2.43 -6.13
C TRP A 68 -19.19 -3.34 -7.37
N ASP A 69 -18.87 -2.79 -8.53
CA ASP A 69 -18.82 -3.52 -9.82
C ASP A 69 -17.44 -3.48 -10.51
N GLY A 70 -16.39 -3.06 -9.80
CA GLY A 70 -15.07 -2.86 -10.37
C GLY A 70 -14.86 -1.47 -11.01
N THR A 71 -15.94 -0.74 -11.30
CA THR A 71 -15.90 0.55 -12.01
C THR A 71 -16.41 1.73 -11.19
N ALA A 72 -17.32 1.50 -10.25
CA ALA A 72 -17.78 2.50 -9.30
C ALA A 72 -18.17 1.90 -7.94
N LEU A 73 -18.05 2.72 -6.90
CA LEU A 73 -18.60 2.46 -5.58
C LEU A 73 -19.97 3.15 -5.49
N ALA A 74 -21.01 2.39 -5.20
CA ALA A 74 -22.31 2.91 -4.84
C ALA A 74 -22.51 2.80 -3.32
N LEU A 75 -23.06 3.84 -2.70
CA LEU A 75 -23.38 3.90 -1.27
C LEU A 75 -24.86 4.30 -1.12
N ALA A 76 -25.55 3.64 -0.20
CA ALA A 76 -26.88 4.03 0.26
C ALA A 76 -26.88 4.14 1.79
N LEU A 77 -27.35 5.28 2.27
CA LEU A 77 -27.50 5.57 3.69
C LEU A 77 -28.99 5.73 3.99
N ASP A 78 -29.45 5.02 5.01
CA ASP A 78 -30.74 5.24 5.64
C ASP A 78 -30.47 5.86 7.01
N VAL A 79 -30.78 7.15 7.15
CA VAL A 79 -30.54 7.93 8.35
C VAL A 79 -31.87 8.06 9.10
N ALA A 80 -31.96 7.41 10.25
CA ALA A 80 -33.09 7.57 11.14
C ALA A 80 -32.85 8.74 12.09
N ASP A 81 -33.76 9.70 12.08
CA ASP A 81 -33.72 10.92 12.86
C ASP A 81 -35.16 11.38 13.17
N ASP A 82 -35.40 11.89 14.37
CA ASP A 82 -36.74 12.32 14.78
C ASP A 82 -37.15 13.65 14.13
N ARG A 83 -36.17 14.43 13.67
CA ARG A 83 -36.38 15.68 12.94
C ARG A 83 -35.23 15.94 11.97
N VAL A 84 -35.51 16.67 10.89
CA VAL A 84 -34.46 17.13 9.97
C VAL A 84 -34.34 18.66 10.07
N VAL A 85 -33.29 19.14 10.72
CA VAL A 85 -32.96 20.55 10.93
C VAL A 85 -32.17 21.12 9.76
N ARG A 86 -32.80 22.06 9.05
CA ARG A 86 -32.22 22.78 7.91
C ARG A 86 -32.51 24.25 7.95
N LEU A 87 -31.60 25.04 7.40
CA LEU A 87 -31.67 26.49 7.38
C LEU A 87 -31.43 27.08 5.98
N HIS A 88 -32.03 28.24 5.72
CA HIS A 88 -31.68 29.03 4.53
C HIS A 88 -30.34 29.76 4.68
N SER A 89 -29.91 30.01 5.93
CA SER A 89 -28.67 30.71 6.29
C SER A 89 -27.69 29.76 6.97
N LYS A 90 -26.47 30.25 7.25
CA LYS A 90 -25.48 29.51 8.05
C LYS A 90 -26.04 29.21 9.45
N GLY A 91 -25.78 28.00 9.96
CA GLY A 91 -26.16 27.55 11.30
C GLY A 91 -25.81 26.08 11.51
N HIS A 92 -26.30 25.49 12.59
CA HIS A 92 -26.23 24.05 12.83
C HIS A 92 -27.32 23.37 12.00
N GLU A 93 -26.89 22.55 11.04
CA GLU A 93 -27.77 21.85 10.12
C GLU A 93 -27.41 20.36 10.12
N ASP A 94 -28.42 19.53 9.94
CA ASP A 94 -28.19 18.12 9.67
C ASP A 94 -27.49 17.97 8.34
N HIS A 95 -26.41 17.21 8.37
CA HIS A 95 -25.69 16.87 7.16
C HIS A 95 -24.86 15.60 7.33
N VAL A 96 -24.60 14.98 6.19
CA VAL A 96 -23.70 13.85 6.09
C VAL A 96 -22.51 14.24 5.25
N THR A 97 -21.31 14.05 5.80
CA THR A 97 -20.07 14.09 5.04
C THR A 97 -19.62 12.68 4.75
N ILE A 98 -19.43 12.36 3.46
CA ILE A 98 -18.88 11.08 3.00
C ILE A 98 -17.48 11.35 2.43
N THR A 99 -16.48 10.68 2.98
CA THR A 99 -15.10 10.72 2.55
C THR A 99 -14.65 9.34 2.10
N VAL A 100 -14.19 9.23 0.84
CA VAL A 100 -13.68 7.97 0.27
C VAL A 100 -12.24 8.14 -0.23
N GLY A 101 -11.34 7.29 0.26
CA GLY A 101 -9.92 7.29 -0.04
C GLY A 101 -9.43 6.00 -0.71
N ALA A 102 -8.39 6.14 -1.53
CA ALA A 102 -7.68 5.02 -2.16
C ALA A 102 -6.14 5.25 -2.15
N GLY A 103 -5.63 5.87 -1.09
CA GLY A 103 -4.20 6.22 -0.95
C GLY A 103 -3.76 7.56 -1.58
N GLY A 104 -4.64 8.26 -2.30
CA GLY A 104 -4.43 9.63 -2.78
C GLY A 104 -5.33 10.66 -2.07
N LYS A 105 -5.54 11.81 -2.71
CA LYS A 105 -6.49 12.82 -2.20
C LYS A 105 -7.91 12.22 -2.19
N PRO A 106 -8.62 12.21 -1.05
CA PRO A 106 -9.94 11.60 -0.96
C PRO A 106 -10.99 12.39 -1.75
N VAL A 107 -12.05 11.68 -2.13
CA VAL A 107 -13.30 12.27 -2.61
C VAL A 107 -14.16 12.61 -1.40
N ASN A 108 -14.61 13.86 -1.30
CA ASN A 108 -15.52 14.32 -0.26
C ASN A 108 -16.86 14.71 -0.88
N LEU A 109 -17.94 14.31 -0.21
CA LEU A 109 -19.30 14.74 -0.50
C LEU A 109 -19.89 15.31 0.79
N ASP A 110 -20.49 16.49 0.73
CA ASP A 110 -21.28 17.05 1.83
C ASP A 110 -22.75 17.13 1.38
N LEU A 111 -23.62 16.41 2.09
CA LEU A 111 -25.02 16.26 1.75
C LEU A 111 -25.87 16.83 2.88
N PHE A 112 -26.63 17.87 2.57
CA PHE A 112 -27.62 18.45 3.48
C PHE A 112 -29.01 18.06 2.95
N PRO A 113 -29.77 17.21 3.66
CA PRO A 113 -31.03 16.64 3.19
C PRO A 113 -32.14 17.69 3.11
N GLY A 114 -32.92 17.71 2.05
CA GLY A 114 -34.03 18.64 1.88
C GLY A 114 -35.17 18.39 2.88
N ASN A 115 -35.88 19.45 3.26
CA ASN A 115 -37.10 19.37 4.04
C ASN A 115 -38.13 20.43 3.58
N ALA A 116 -39.21 20.61 4.34
CA ALA A 116 -40.24 21.59 4.01
C ALA A 116 -39.75 23.06 4.04
N LEU A 117 -38.65 23.35 4.74
CA LEU A 117 -38.08 24.69 4.88
C LEU A 117 -37.01 24.97 3.82
N ALA A 118 -36.07 24.05 3.61
CA ALA A 118 -34.93 24.26 2.71
C ALA A 118 -34.78 23.11 1.72
N LYS A 119 -34.39 23.47 0.49
CA LYS A 119 -34.01 22.49 -0.53
C LYS A 119 -32.73 21.75 -0.12
N ALA A 120 -32.59 20.54 -0.62
CA ALA A 120 -31.36 19.79 -0.53
C ALA A 120 -30.17 20.59 -1.06
N ARG A 121 -29.01 20.43 -0.41
CA ARG A 121 -27.74 21.00 -0.87
C ARG A 121 -26.70 19.89 -0.87
N ILE A 122 -26.19 19.55 -2.06
CA ILE A 122 -25.20 18.50 -2.25
C ILE A 122 -23.95 19.12 -2.86
N VAL A 123 -22.84 19.08 -2.12
CA VAL A 123 -21.51 19.51 -2.58
C VAL A 123 -20.72 18.26 -2.93
N LYS A 124 -20.37 18.10 -4.22
CA LYS A 124 -19.68 16.90 -4.73
C LYS A 124 -18.81 17.22 -5.95
N PRO A 125 -17.83 16.35 -6.30
CA PRO A 125 -17.13 16.45 -7.57
C PRO A 125 -18.06 16.25 -8.77
N ALA A 126 -17.70 16.83 -9.92
CA ALA A 126 -18.57 16.89 -11.10
C ALA A 126 -19.07 15.52 -11.62
N LYS A 127 -18.25 14.46 -11.52
CA LYS A 127 -18.57 13.12 -12.04
C LYS A 127 -19.16 12.16 -11.01
N VAL A 128 -19.31 12.61 -9.76
CA VAL A 128 -19.98 11.84 -8.72
C VAL A 128 -21.48 12.08 -8.84
N ALA A 129 -22.31 11.04 -8.77
CA ALA A 129 -23.76 11.18 -8.64
C ALA A 129 -24.11 11.11 -7.15
N ALA A 130 -25.07 11.91 -6.72
CA ALA A 130 -25.64 11.80 -5.39
C ALA A 130 -27.02 12.45 -5.33
N ALA A 131 -27.88 11.91 -4.49
CA ALA A 131 -29.25 12.37 -4.29
C ALA A 131 -29.68 12.09 -2.85
N ASP A 132 -30.75 12.77 -2.42
CA ASP A 132 -31.37 12.61 -1.12
C ASP A 132 -32.89 12.49 -1.27
N SER A 133 -33.53 11.87 -0.28
CA SER A 133 -34.97 11.85 -0.17
C SER A 133 -35.40 11.87 1.29
N LEU A 134 -36.41 12.67 1.61
CA LEU A 134 -36.99 12.72 2.95
C LEU A 134 -37.83 11.47 3.20
N GLN A 135 -37.58 10.82 4.33
CA GLN A 135 -38.27 9.60 4.74
C GLN A 135 -39.20 9.88 5.92
N ALA A 136 -40.10 8.93 6.22
CA ALA A 136 -41.05 9.09 7.32
C ALA A 136 -40.39 9.21 8.71
N LYS A 137 -39.13 8.76 8.85
CA LYS A 137 -38.38 8.73 10.11
C LYS A 137 -36.95 9.26 9.94
N GLY A 138 -36.75 10.28 9.11
CA GLY A 138 -35.43 10.84 8.81
C GLY A 138 -35.27 11.04 7.30
N PHE A 139 -34.15 10.61 6.74
CA PHE A 139 -33.85 10.78 5.31
C PHE A 139 -32.94 9.68 4.78
N SER A 140 -32.93 9.50 3.47
CA SER A 140 -32.02 8.61 2.77
C SER A 140 -31.10 9.39 1.86
N LEU A 141 -29.89 8.87 1.67
CA LEU A 141 -28.90 9.40 0.76
C LEU A 141 -28.36 8.30 -0.12
N GLU A 142 -28.09 8.64 -1.38
CA GLU A 142 -27.39 7.77 -2.30
C GLU A 142 -26.21 8.50 -2.93
N ALA A 143 -25.13 7.77 -3.19
CA ALA A 143 -24.00 8.27 -3.93
C ALA A 143 -23.38 7.19 -4.82
N ARG A 144 -23.01 7.57 -6.05
CA ARG A 144 -22.19 6.74 -6.94
C ARG A 144 -20.90 7.47 -7.28
N ILE A 145 -19.79 6.87 -6.88
CA ILE A 145 -18.44 7.41 -7.02
C ILE A 145 -17.69 6.53 -8.03
N PRO A 146 -17.47 7.00 -9.27
CA PRO A 146 -16.67 6.26 -10.24
C PRO A 146 -15.25 6.07 -9.71
N ALA A 147 -14.68 4.87 -9.88
CA ALA A 147 -13.33 4.55 -9.44
C ALA A 147 -12.28 5.49 -10.04
N ALA A 148 -12.53 5.98 -11.27
CA ALA A 148 -11.70 6.98 -11.94
C ALA A 148 -11.67 8.36 -11.24
N GLN A 149 -12.53 8.62 -10.25
CA GLN A 149 -12.49 9.82 -9.39
C GLN A 149 -11.67 9.61 -8.11
N LEU A 150 -11.35 8.37 -7.74
CA LEU A 150 -10.59 8.04 -6.55
C LEU A 150 -9.09 8.18 -6.84
N ALA A 151 -8.47 9.25 -6.36
CA ALA A 151 -7.03 9.42 -6.53
C ALA A 151 -6.27 8.31 -5.78
N GLY A 152 -5.30 7.71 -6.46
CA GLY A 152 -4.53 6.56 -5.94
C GLY A 152 -5.15 5.20 -6.24
N PHE A 153 -6.41 5.15 -6.67
CA PHE A 153 -7.06 3.90 -7.04
C PHE A 153 -6.40 3.25 -8.26
N THR A 154 -6.15 1.94 -8.15
CA THR A 154 -5.67 1.09 -9.24
C THR A 154 -6.36 -0.26 -9.25
N ALA A 155 -6.10 -1.04 -10.30
CA ALA A 155 -6.48 -2.45 -10.36
C ALA A 155 -5.91 -3.28 -9.19
N SER A 156 -4.93 -2.78 -8.44
CA SER A 156 -4.30 -3.49 -7.33
C SER A 156 -4.83 -3.07 -5.96
N THR A 157 -5.64 -2.00 -5.90
CA THR A 157 -6.20 -1.47 -4.66
C THR A 157 -7.13 -2.52 -4.03
N PRO A 158 -6.83 -3.04 -2.83
CA PRO A 158 -7.62 -4.13 -2.24
C PRO A 158 -8.83 -3.64 -1.46
N ALA A 159 -8.79 -2.37 -1.01
CA ALA A 159 -9.83 -1.76 -0.20
C ALA A 159 -9.86 -0.25 -0.40
N LEU A 160 -10.99 0.37 -0.07
CA LEU A 160 -11.17 1.81 0.00
C LEU A 160 -11.35 2.24 1.45
N ASP A 161 -10.75 3.36 1.84
CA ASP A 161 -11.00 3.97 3.13
C ASP A 161 -12.33 4.72 3.06
N LEU A 162 -13.28 4.40 3.94
CA LEU A 162 -14.59 5.05 4.03
C LEU A 162 -14.74 5.71 5.39
N ARG A 163 -15.05 7.01 5.37
CA ARG A 163 -15.51 7.74 6.53
C ARG A 163 -16.84 8.41 6.23
N ILE A 164 -17.85 8.15 7.05
CA ILE A 164 -19.14 8.82 7.00
C ILE A 164 -19.35 9.50 8.34
N VAL A 165 -19.64 10.79 8.32
CA VAL A 165 -19.99 11.56 9.52
C VAL A 165 -21.38 12.13 9.30
N PHE A 166 -22.34 11.69 10.11
CA PHE A 166 -23.63 12.37 10.24
C PHE A 166 -23.55 13.32 11.42
N VAL A 167 -23.81 14.60 11.16
CA VAL A 167 -23.97 15.62 12.19
C VAL A 167 -25.46 15.79 12.41
N ASP A 168 -25.93 15.35 13.56
CA ASP A 168 -27.30 15.55 14.06
C ASP A 168 -27.35 16.86 14.85
N SER A 169 -28.19 17.79 14.42
CA SER A 169 -28.41 19.10 15.02
C SER A 169 -29.78 19.16 15.67
N ASP A 170 -29.80 19.28 16.99
CA ASP A 170 -31.07 19.40 17.72
C ASP A 170 -31.83 20.71 17.41
N LYS A 171 -31.11 21.80 17.15
CA LYS A 171 -31.75 23.11 16.96
C LYS A 171 -31.00 23.93 15.95
N ALA A 172 -31.78 24.60 15.10
CA ALA A 172 -31.29 25.51 14.09
C ALA A 172 -30.39 26.65 14.65
N ALA A 173 -30.68 27.14 15.86
CA ALA A 173 -29.91 28.18 16.52
C ALA A 173 -29.54 27.77 17.95
N GLY A 174 -28.24 27.63 18.23
CA GLY A 174 -27.69 27.47 19.58
C GLY A 174 -28.03 26.14 20.28
N GLY A 175 -28.02 25.03 19.53
CA GLY A 175 -28.14 23.68 20.07
C GLY A 175 -26.81 22.91 20.05
N ASP A 176 -26.80 21.77 20.76
CA ASP A 176 -25.70 20.80 20.66
C ASP A 176 -25.78 20.05 19.33
N THR A 177 -24.63 19.56 18.88
CA THR A 177 -24.53 18.69 17.70
C THR A 177 -23.89 17.37 18.11
N THR A 178 -24.47 16.27 17.65
CA THR A 178 -23.91 14.94 17.85
C THR A 178 -23.31 14.43 16.54
N GLU A 179 -22.10 13.89 16.60
CA GLU A 179 -21.47 13.24 15.45
C GLU A 179 -21.61 11.73 15.55
N ILE A 180 -22.27 11.12 14.55
CA ILE A 180 -22.27 9.68 14.35
C ILE A 180 -21.29 9.34 13.24
N VAL A 181 -20.30 8.52 13.58
CA VAL A 181 -19.18 8.22 12.68
C VAL A 181 -19.19 6.74 12.29
N ILE A 182 -19.14 6.48 10.99
CA ILE A 182 -18.70 5.20 10.43
C ILE A 182 -17.28 5.41 9.92
N ASP A 183 -16.34 4.63 10.42
CA ASP A 183 -14.95 4.59 9.99
C ASP A 183 -14.60 3.14 9.64
N ALA A 184 -14.47 2.84 8.36
CA ALA A 184 -14.41 1.48 7.86
C ALA A 184 -13.51 1.37 6.62
N ALA A 185 -12.95 0.17 6.41
CA ALA A 185 -12.34 -0.19 5.13
C ALA A 185 -13.36 -0.97 4.29
N ILE A 186 -13.65 -0.52 3.08
CA ILE A 186 -14.46 -1.27 2.12
C ILE A 186 -13.57 -2.25 1.37
N GLU A 187 -13.73 -3.55 1.60
CA GLU A 187 -13.04 -4.58 0.84
C GLU A 187 -13.65 -4.73 -0.55
N LEU A 188 -12.81 -4.63 -1.58
CA LEU A 188 -13.21 -4.83 -2.97
C LEU A 188 -13.16 -6.31 -3.29
N GLY A 189 -14.33 -6.94 -3.38
CA GLY A 189 -14.49 -8.40 -3.47
C GLY A 189 -13.64 -9.04 -4.56
N ASP A 190 -13.68 -8.48 -5.77
CA ASP A 190 -12.90 -8.93 -6.94
C ASP A 190 -11.37 -8.89 -6.70
N ARG A 191 -10.90 -8.01 -5.81
CA ARG A 191 -9.46 -7.82 -5.53
C ARG A 191 -8.97 -8.55 -4.30
N LYS A 192 -9.82 -8.71 -3.27
CA LYS A 192 -9.49 -9.54 -2.11
C LYS A 192 -9.37 -11.00 -2.53
N ASP A 193 -10.30 -11.45 -3.38
CA ASP A 193 -10.30 -12.82 -3.89
C ASP A 193 -9.01 -13.09 -4.71
N LEU A 194 -8.46 -12.09 -5.40
CA LEU A 194 -7.17 -12.22 -6.11
C LEU A 194 -5.97 -12.53 -5.18
N LEU A 195 -5.92 -11.93 -3.99
CA LEU A 195 -4.87 -12.28 -3.02
C LEU A 195 -5.04 -13.72 -2.53
N ASP A 196 -6.26 -14.10 -2.17
CA ASP A 196 -6.52 -15.44 -1.66
C ASP A 196 -6.29 -16.51 -2.74
N ASP A 197 -6.59 -16.21 -4.01
CA ASP A 197 -6.30 -17.05 -5.16
C ASP A 197 -4.80 -17.15 -5.45
N PHE A 198 -4.06 -16.03 -5.38
CA PHE A 198 -2.61 -16.05 -5.46
C PHE A 198 -2.03 -16.96 -4.36
N LEU A 199 -2.38 -16.72 -3.10
CA LEU A 199 -1.88 -17.49 -1.96
C LEU A 199 -2.20 -18.98 -2.10
N ARG A 200 -3.42 -19.32 -2.53
CA ARG A 200 -3.83 -20.71 -2.80
C ARG A 200 -3.01 -21.34 -3.92
N SER A 201 -2.80 -20.61 -5.03
CA SER A 201 -2.03 -21.06 -6.18
C SER A 201 -0.58 -21.40 -5.79
N VAL A 202 0.03 -20.57 -4.96
CA VAL A 202 1.41 -20.75 -4.49
C VAL A 202 1.51 -21.52 -3.17
N ARG A 203 0.39 -22.09 -2.69
CA ARG A 203 0.26 -22.89 -1.46
C ARG A 203 0.77 -22.18 -0.20
N LEU A 204 0.55 -20.87 -0.12
CA LEU A 204 0.85 -20.05 1.04
C LEU A 204 -0.42 -19.76 1.85
N LYS A 205 -0.24 -19.55 3.15
CA LYS A 205 -1.24 -18.96 4.03
C LYS A 205 -0.95 -17.47 4.19
N ARG A 206 -1.93 -16.69 4.64
CA ARG A 206 -1.73 -15.27 4.98
C ARG A 206 -0.61 -15.06 6.01
N SER A 207 -0.43 -16.00 6.96
CA SER A 207 0.68 -15.96 7.94
C SER A 207 2.08 -16.12 7.34
N ASP A 208 2.18 -16.64 6.12
CA ASP A 208 3.46 -16.85 5.42
C ASP A 208 3.92 -15.59 4.69
N VAL A 209 3.04 -14.62 4.51
CA VAL A 209 3.33 -13.34 3.85
C VAL A 209 4.26 -12.50 4.72
N LYS A 210 5.37 -12.06 4.13
CA LYS A 210 6.40 -11.21 4.75
C LYS A 210 6.44 -9.80 4.16
N LEU A 211 5.91 -9.63 2.96
CA LEU A 211 5.76 -8.35 2.30
C LEU A 211 4.39 -8.33 1.64
N ASP A 212 3.63 -7.27 1.87
CA ASP A 212 2.38 -6.95 1.19
C ASP A 212 2.30 -5.43 1.08
N LYS A 213 2.55 -4.88 -0.11
CA LYS A 213 2.64 -3.42 -0.30
C LYS A 213 2.07 -3.00 -1.64
N LEU A 214 1.43 -1.83 -1.65
CA LEU A 214 1.11 -1.09 -2.88
C LEU A 214 2.22 -0.09 -3.18
N ASP A 215 2.79 -0.15 -4.38
CA ASP A 215 3.84 0.79 -4.80
C ASP A 215 3.88 0.98 -6.32
N ASN A 216 4.60 1.98 -6.80
CA ASN A 216 4.78 2.22 -8.23
C ASN A 216 5.91 1.34 -8.77
N LEU A 217 5.57 0.24 -9.44
CA LEU A 217 6.48 -0.80 -9.90
C LEU A 217 6.50 -0.95 -11.43
N ASP A 218 5.40 -0.63 -12.11
CA ASP A 218 5.24 -0.83 -13.56
C ASP A 218 5.10 0.51 -14.30
N PRO A 219 6.11 0.92 -15.09
CA PRO A 219 6.06 2.20 -15.79
C PRO A 219 5.03 2.26 -16.92
N ASP A 220 4.54 1.11 -17.41
CA ASP A 220 3.56 1.01 -18.50
C ASP A 220 2.11 1.07 -17.99
N ARG A 221 1.92 1.01 -16.67
CA ARG A 221 0.59 0.99 -16.05
C ARG A 221 0.39 2.24 -15.21
N ARG A 222 -0.89 2.62 -15.09
CA ARG A 222 -1.26 3.77 -14.28
C ARG A 222 -1.47 3.33 -12.83
N GLY A 223 -0.67 3.92 -11.94
CA GLY A 223 -0.80 3.87 -10.49
C GLY A 223 0.06 2.78 -9.85
N ASN A 224 -0.30 2.32 -8.66
CA ASN A 224 0.47 1.36 -7.88
C ASN A 224 0.05 -0.10 -8.12
N GLU A 225 1.04 -1.00 -8.13
CA GLU A 225 0.92 -2.45 -8.13
C GLU A 225 1.03 -2.99 -6.71
N ARG A 226 0.34 -4.11 -6.42
CA ARG A 226 0.47 -4.81 -5.14
C ARG A 226 1.54 -5.88 -5.23
N ILE A 227 2.64 -5.72 -4.50
CA ILE A 227 3.67 -6.75 -4.35
C ILE A 227 3.37 -7.59 -3.11
N VAL A 228 3.42 -8.91 -3.27
CA VAL A 228 3.26 -9.88 -2.18
C VAL A 228 4.45 -10.83 -2.20
N ALA A 229 5.12 -11.02 -1.06
CA ALA A 229 6.18 -12.01 -0.94
C ALA A 229 5.99 -12.87 0.30
N GLY A 230 6.18 -14.17 0.16
CA GLY A 230 6.05 -15.16 1.22
C GLY A 230 6.61 -16.50 0.79
N GLY A 231 7.01 -17.32 1.76
CA GLY A 231 7.65 -18.60 1.45
C GLY A 231 8.90 -18.43 0.58
N THR A 232 8.88 -19.04 -0.61
CA THR A 232 9.92 -18.92 -1.65
C THR A 232 9.40 -18.23 -2.91
N VAL A 233 8.37 -17.40 -2.81
CA VAL A 233 7.68 -16.80 -3.95
C VAL A 233 7.53 -15.29 -3.78
N ILE A 234 7.65 -14.58 -4.90
CA ILE A 234 7.28 -13.17 -5.04
C ILE A 234 6.21 -13.07 -6.11
N GLY A 235 5.09 -12.43 -5.79
CA GLY A 235 3.98 -12.18 -6.69
C GLY A 235 3.69 -10.68 -6.84
N VAL A 236 3.27 -10.29 -8.04
CA VAL A 236 2.67 -8.99 -8.33
C VAL A 236 1.20 -9.19 -8.67
N LEU A 237 0.32 -8.45 -7.99
CA LEU A 237 -1.13 -8.55 -8.10
C LEU A 237 -1.68 -7.25 -8.66
N THR A 238 -2.44 -7.36 -9.74
CA THR A 238 -3.15 -6.29 -10.43
C THR A 238 -4.62 -6.70 -10.65
N ASP A 239 -5.12 -6.67 -11.87
CA ASP A 239 -6.28 -7.42 -12.37
C ASP A 239 -6.06 -8.92 -12.55
N GLN A 240 -4.80 -9.34 -12.61
CA GLN A 240 -4.35 -10.73 -12.57
C GLN A 240 -3.14 -10.81 -11.64
N PHE A 241 -2.60 -12.00 -11.40
CA PHE A 241 -1.33 -12.13 -10.71
C PHE A 241 -0.28 -12.84 -11.55
N ALA A 242 0.96 -12.38 -11.40
CA ALA A 242 2.15 -13.05 -11.90
C ALA A 242 3.10 -13.30 -10.74
N PHE A 243 3.90 -14.37 -10.80
CA PHE A 243 4.83 -14.68 -9.73
C PHE A 243 6.08 -15.38 -10.23
N VAL A 244 7.14 -15.28 -9.44
CA VAL A 244 8.40 -16.00 -9.63
C VAL A 244 8.72 -16.84 -8.42
N SER A 245 9.24 -18.04 -8.65
CA SER A 245 9.84 -18.85 -7.59
C SER A 245 11.29 -18.42 -7.38
N LEU A 246 11.63 -18.09 -6.14
CA LEU A 246 12.99 -17.83 -5.73
C LEU A 246 13.78 -19.14 -5.69
N PRO A 247 15.06 -19.15 -6.10
CA PRO A 247 15.86 -20.36 -6.12
C PRO A 247 16.38 -20.67 -4.71
N ALA A 248 15.45 -20.91 -3.78
CA ALA A 248 15.65 -21.18 -2.36
C ALA A 248 15.07 -22.57 -2.03
N ALA A 249 15.79 -23.38 -1.26
CA ALA A 249 15.31 -24.72 -0.89
C ALA A 249 14.12 -24.67 0.09
N LYS A 250 14.03 -23.62 0.91
CA LYS A 250 12.99 -23.43 1.93
C LYS A 250 12.77 -21.95 2.25
N PRO A 251 11.62 -21.57 2.85
CA PRO A 251 11.31 -20.18 3.18
C PRO A 251 12.37 -19.46 4.01
N SER A 252 13.02 -20.14 4.96
CA SER A 252 14.05 -19.54 5.82
C SER A 252 15.31 -19.10 5.06
N ASP A 253 15.47 -19.55 3.82
CA ASP A 253 16.59 -19.18 2.96
C ASP A 253 16.32 -17.89 2.18
N VAL A 254 15.07 -17.43 2.11
CA VAL A 254 14.74 -16.08 1.68
C VAL A 254 14.98 -15.13 2.85
N LYS A 255 16.14 -14.47 2.84
CA LYS A 255 16.60 -13.64 3.97
C LYS A 255 15.91 -12.29 4.01
N LYS A 256 15.60 -11.73 2.85
CA LYS A 256 14.99 -10.40 2.73
C LYS A 256 14.26 -10.29 1.39
N VAL A 257 13.13 -9.61 1.39
CA VAL A 257 12.47 -9.09 0.19
C VAL A 257 12.08 -7.65 0.46
N GLU A 258 12.43 -6.73 -0.43
CA GLU A 258 12.10 -5.31 -0.27
C GLU A 258 11.95 -4.60 -1.62
N LEU A 259 11.51 -3.34 -1.58
CA LEU A 259 11.39 -2.48 -2.75
C LEU A 259 12.50 -1.43 -2.73
N LEU A 260 13.27 -1.36 -3.82
CA LEU A 260 14.38 -0.41 -3.96
C LEU A 260 14.00 0.72 -4.93
N PRO A 261 14.14 2.01 -4.54
CA PRO A 261 13.91 3.14 -5.44
C PRO A 261 15.09 3.33 -6.42
N LEU A 262 15.27 2.35 -7.32
CA LEU A 262 16.32 2.36 -8.35
C LEU A 262 15.87 3.04 -9.66
N GLY A 263 14.57 3.19 -9.88
CA GLY A 263 14.01 3.81 -11.08
C GLY A 263 13.81 5.32 -11.00
N ALA A 264 13.51 5.93 -12.14
CA ALA A 264 13.14 7.35 -12.21
C ALA A 264 11.72 7.57 -11.67
N LYS A 265 11.39 8.81 -11.25
CA LYS A 265 10.02 9.21 -10.86
C LYS A 265 9.39 8.29 -9.78
N ASN A 266 10.16 7.92 -8.76
CA ASN A 266 9.74 7.02 -7.69
C ASN A 266 9.42 5.58 -8.11
N LEU A 267 9.76 5.17 -9.35
CA LEU A 267 9.66 3.78 -9.77
C LEU A 267 10.58 2.92 -8.89
N LYS A 268 10.01 1.87 -8.28
CA LYS A 268 10.77 0.92 -7.47
C LYS A 268 10.92 -0.40 -8.21
N ILE A 269 12.01 -1.08 -7.89
CA ILE A 269 12.26 -2.46 -8.31
C ILE A 269 12.11 -3.38 -7.10
N VAL A 270 11.88 -4.66 -7.34
CA VAL A 270 11.87 -5.67 -6.29
C VAL A 270 13.28 -6.20 -6.09
N SER A 271 13.73 -6.32 -4.84
CA SER A 271 14.96 -7.04 -4.51
C SER A 271 14.68 -8.16 -3.52
N ALA A 272 15.46 -9.24 -3.65
CA ALA A 272 15.49 -10.32 -2.67
C ALA A 272 16.92 -10.74 -2.36
N ILE A 273 17.18 -11.13 -1.11
CA ILE A 273 18.39 -11.83 -0.70
C ILE A 273 18.03 -13.29 -0.46
N VAL A 274 18.61 -14.18 -1.25
CA VAL A 274 18.31 -15.62 -1.22
C VAL A 274 19.59 -16.40 -0.93
N ARG A 275 19.53 -17.29 0.07
CA ARG A 275 20.60 -18.24 0.37
C ARG A 275 20.42 -19.52 -0.45
N GLN A 276 21.50 -19.98 -1.04
CA GLN A 276 21.63 -21.30 -1.64
C GLN A 276 22.70 -22.08 -0.88
N ALA A 277 22.37 -23.29 -0.43
CA ALA A 277 23.31 -24.17 0.26
C ALA A 277 23.42 -25.50 -0.48
N GLY A 278 24.62 -26.06 -0.50
CA GLY A 278 24.91 -27.37 -1.09
C GLY A 278 26.15 -28.00 -0.45
N ASN A 279 26.59 -29.14 -0.98
CA ASN A 279 27.69 -29.91 -0.41
C ASN A 279 29.05 -29.15 -0.38
N GLY A 280 29.18 -28.11 -1.22
CA GLY A 280 30.38 -27.26 -1.30
C GLY A 280 30.35 -25.99 -0.45
N GLY A 281 29.29 -25.74 0.33
CA GLY A 281 29.13 -24.51 1.09
C GLY A 281 27.80 -23.80 0.80
N SER A 282 27.78 -22.48 0.96
CA SER A 282 26.60 -21.67 0.66
C SER A 282 26.97 -20.35 0.01
N ARG A 283 26.02 -19.78 -0.74
CA ARG A 283 26.10 -18.42 -1.28
C ARG A 283 24.81 -17.67 -1.00
N ASP A 284 24.91 -16.36 -0.81
CA ASP A 284 23.75 -15.46 -0.78
C ASP A 284 23.74 -14.62 -2.06
N LEU A 285 22.59 -14.59 -2.72
CA LEU A 285 22.36 -13.88 -3.97
C LEU A 285 21.47 -12.66 -3.71
N LEU A 286 21.90 -11.48 -4.17
CA LEU A 286 21.04 -10.32 -4.35
C LEU A 286 20.39 -10.41 -5.74
N MET A 287 19.10 -10.67 -5.77
CA MET A 287 18.32 -10.78 -6.99
C MET A 287 17.45 -9.55 -7.16
N LEU A 288 17.37 -9.03 -8.38
CA LEU A 288 16.64 -7.82 -8.74
C LEU A 288 15.62 -8.12 -9.83
N TRP A 289 14.42 -7.59 -9.71
CA TRP A 289 13.36 -7.66 -10.72
C TRP A 289 12.73 -6.31 -10.95
N THR A 290 12.39 -6.01 -12.21
CA THR A 290 11.43 -4.96 -12.54
C THR A 290 10.04 -5.57 -12.69
N VAL A 291 9.00 -4.74 -12.58
CA VAL A 291 7.68 -5.11 -13.10
C VAL A 291 7.51 -4.43 -14.45
N TRP A 292 6.97 -5.17 -15.42
CA TRP A 292 6.65 -4.65 -16.74
C TRP A 292 5.41 -5.36 -17.26
N SER A 293 4.38 -4.60 -17.64
CA SER A 293 3.10 -5.14 -18.10
C SER A 293 2.51 -6.18 -17.11
N GLY A 294 2.61 -5.91 -15.80
CA GLY A 294 2.14 -6.79 -14.73
C GLY A 294 2.96 -8.08 -14.52
N GLN A 295 4.14 -8.21 -15.14
CA GLN A 295 5.01 -9.38 -15.01
C GLN A 295 6.31 -9.03 -14.29
N LEU A 296 6.82 -9.94 -13.46
CA LEU A 296 8.15 -9.82 -12.85
C LEU A 296 9.22 -10.24 -13.86
N GLN A 297 10.09 -9.30 -14.25
CA GLN A 297 11.18 -9.55 -15.18
C GLN A 297 12.53 -9.47 -14.45
N PRO A 298 13.39 -10.50 -14.55
CA PRO A 298 14.69 -10.49 -13.88
C PRO A 298 15.60 -9.41 -14.48
N LEU A 299 16.24 -8.64 -13.61
CA LEU A 299 17.20 -7.59 -13.99
C LEU A 299 18.64 -8.04 -13.77
N ALA A 300 18.93 -8.59 -12.60
CA ALA A 300 20.28 -9.03 -12.23
C ALA A 300 20.21 -10.04 -11.08
N GLN A 301 21.21 -10.91 -11.02
CA GLN A 301 21.48 -11.81 -9.92
C GLN A 301 22.95 -11.65 -9.56
N ILE A 302 23.24 -11.29 -8.32
CA ILE A 302 24.58 -10.88 -7.90
C ILE A 302 24.97 -11.66 -6.66
N GLU A 303 26.11 -12.35 -6.69
CA GLU A 303 26.61 -13.06 -5.52
C GLU A 303 27.17 -12.06 -4.50
N ILE A 304 26.52 -11.96 -3.34
CA ILE A 304 26.90 -10.99 -2.30
C ILE A 304 27.58 -11.63 -1.10
N ARG A 305 27.50 -12.94 -0.94
CA ARG A 305 28.20 -13.70 0.10
C ARG A 305 28.52 -15.10 -0.38
N LYS A 306 29.69 -15.61 0.02
CA LYS A 306 30.12 -17.00 -0.11
C LYS A 306 30.59 -17.52 1.23
N GLU A 307 30.27 -18.75 1.58
CA GLU A 307 30.81 -19.43 2.74
C GLU A 307 31.13 -20.89 2.44
N GLN A 308 32.36 -21.31 2.72
CA GLN A 308 32.81 -22.70 2.57
C GLN A 308 33.87 -23.02 3.62
N ALA A 309 33.69 -24.10 4.37
CA ALA A 309 34.62 -24.55 5.41
C ALA A 309 35.04 -23.44 6.40
N GLY A 310 34.08 -22.60 6.81
CA GLY A 310 34.30 -21.47 7.74
C GLY A 310 34.99 -20.25 7.11
N LYS A 311 35.37 -20.31 5.83
CA LYS A 311 35.91 -19.18 5.08
C LYS A 311 34.78 -18.41 4.42
N ILE A 312 34.83 -17.07 4.48
CA ILE A 312 33.77 -16.19 4.02
C ILE A 312 34.32 -15.12 3.07
N LEU A 313 33.61 -14.93 1.96
CA LEU A 313 33.66 -13.71 1.16
C LEU A 313 32.32 -13.00 1.27
N GLU A 314 32.34 -11.68 1.36
CA GLU A 314 31.12 -10.89 1.49
C GLU A 314 31.29 -9.55 0.77
N THR A 315 30.19 -9.01 0.27
CA THR A 315 30.09 -7.66 -0.26
C THR A 315 29.12 -6.84 0.58
N SER A 316 29.36 -5.55 0.64
CA SER A 316 28.37 -4.58 1.09
C SER A 316 27.66 -3.99 -0.11
N TRP A 317 26.38 -3.65 0.05
CA TRP A 317 25.66 -2.91 -0.96
C TRP A 317 24.82 -1.80 -0.35
N LYS A 318 24.62 -0.73 -1.11
CA LYS A 318 23.78 0.42 -0.70
C LYS A 318 23.27 1.16 -1.93
N LEU A 319 22.12 1.82 -1.77
CA LEU A 319 21.66 2.81 -2.72
C LEU A 319 22.41 4.12 -2.50
N VAL A 320 22.94 4.69 -3.58
CA VAL A 320 23.59 6.01 -3.60
C VAL A 320 22.98 6.88 -4.67
N LYS A 321 23.11 8.20 -4.54
CA LYS A 321 22.73 9.13 -5.60
C LYS A 321 23.79 9.11 -6.70
N GLY A 322 23.40 8.70 -7.90
CA GLY A 322 24.20 8.75 -9.12
C GLY A 322 23.93 9.99 -9.97
N LYS A 323 24.52 10.03 -11.17
CA LYS A 323 24.36 11.17 -12.09
C LYS A 323 22.97 11.24 -12.72
N LYS A 324 22.35 10.09 -12.98
CA LYS A 324 21.07 9.94 -13.71
C LYS A 324 19.93 9.39 -12.84
N GLY A 325 20.13 9.31 -11.53
CA GLY A 325 19.17 8.68 -10.61
C GLY A 325 19.90 7.94 -9.48
N SER A 326 19.17 7.09 -8.77
CA SER A 326 19.77 6.18 -7.79
C SER A 326 20.65 5.14 -8.49
N GLU A 327 21.75 4.75 -7.84
CA GLU A 327 22.62 3.64 -8.24
C GLU A 327 22.72 2.66 -7.07
N LEU A 328 22.65 1.37 -7.35
CA LEU A 328 22.99 0.32 -6.39
C LEU A 328 24.50 0.10 -6.47
N ARG A 329 25.22 0.48 -5.40
CA ARG A 329 26.67 0.31 -5.31
C ARG A 329 26.99 -0.92 -4.48
N ILE A 330 27.85 -1.78 -5.01
CA ILE A 330 28.34 -3.01 -4.37
C ILE A 330 29.86 -2.92 -4.24
N GLU A 331 30.37 -3.24 -3.05
CA GLU A 331 31.79 -3.13 -2.70
C GLU A 331 32.24 -4.37 -1.92
N PRO A 332 33.44 -4.92 -2.18
CA PRO A 332 33.95 -6.06 -1.42
C PRO A 332 34.22 -5.70 0.04
N LYS A 333 33.95 -6.62 0.95
CA LYS A 333 34.41 -6.56 2.35
C LYS A 333 35.72 -7.35 2.49
N PRO A 334 36.50 -7.11 3.56
CA PRO A 334 37.63 -7.97 3.89
C PRO A 334 37.22 -9.45 3.97
N ALA A 335 38.02 -10.32 3.35
CA ALA A 335 37.79 -11.76 3.38
C ALA A 335 38.10 -12.33 4.77
N VAL A 336 37.40 -13.41 5.14
CA VAL A 336 37.70 -14.21 6.33
C VAL A 336 38.19 -15.58 5.88
N GLY A 337 39.45 -15.92 6.17
CA GLY A 337 40.05 -17.22 5.87
C GLY A 337 40.38 -17.49 4.39
N TRP A 338 39.83 -16.73 3.44
CA TRP A 338 40.23 -16.74 2.04
C TRP A 338 41.32 -15.71 1.74
N THR A 339 42.21 -16.07 0.81
CA THR A 339 43.26 -15.22 0.24
C THR A 339 43.26 -15.38 -1.28
N ALA A 340 43.98 -14.51 -1.99
CA ALA A 340 44.12 -14.61 -3.44
C ALA A 340 44.70 -15.97 -3.89
N GLU A 341 45.60 -16.55 -3.11
CA GLU A 341 46.27 -17.82 -3.40
C GLU A 341 45.40 -19.04 -3.10
N THR A 342 44.46 -18.89 -2.16
CA THR A 342 43.62 -20.01 -1.72
C THR A 342 42.27 -20.02 -2.43
N TRP A 343 41.86 -18.91 -3.05
CA TRP A 343 40.62 -18.82 -3.82
C TRP A 343 40.79 -19.39 -5.24
N ASN A 344 40.31 -20.61 -5.44
CA ASN A 344 40.40 -21.33 -6.72
C ASN A 344 39.02 -21.68 -7.31
N GLU A 345 37.99 -20.93 -6.94
CA GLU A 345 36.64 -21.20 -7.40
C GLU A 345 36.38 -20.53 -8.76
N MET A 346 35.76 -21.29 -9.66
CA MET A 346 35.22 -20.76 -10.90
C MET A 346 33.90 -20.01 -10.61
N PRO A 347 33.74 -18.77 -11.10
CA PRO A 347 32.46 -18.08 -11.08
C PRO A 347 31.33 -18.95 -11.62
N ALA A 348 30.14 -18.85 -11.01
CA ALA A 348 28.95 -19.48 -11.56
C ALA A 348 28.40 -18.65 -12.73
N ASP A 349 27.95 -19.31 -13.79
CA ASP A 349 27.46 -18.65 -15.01
C ASP A 349 26.06 -18.03 -14.84
N ASP A 350 25.36 -18.33 -13.74
CA ASP A 350 23.99 -17.90 -13.46
C ASP A 350 23.90 -16.56 -12.70
N SER A 351 25.03 -15.95 -12.37
CA SER A 351 25.07 -14.73 -11.57
C SER A 351 26.33 -13.90 -11.82
N ASP A 352 26.25 -12.59 -11.57
CA ASP A 352 27.44 -11.76 -11.44
C ASP A 352 28.29 -12.27 -10.27
N PRO A 353 29.59 -12.52 -10.48
CA PRO A 353 30.47 -13.08 -9.46
C PRO A 353 30.65 -12.15 -8.27
N ILE A 354 30.90 -12.75 -7.11
CA ILE A 354 31.24 -12.01 -5.91
C ILE A 354 32.49 -11.16 -6.13
N LEU A 355 32.46 -9.91 -5.67
CA LEU A 355 33.62 -9.04 -5.76
C LEU A 355 34.70 -9.50 -4.79
N LEU A 356 35.93 -9.60 -5.28
CA LEU A 356 37.08 -10.05 -4.50
C LEU A 356 37.80 -8.83 -3.88
N PRO A 357 38.16 -8.86 -2.58
CA PRO A 357 38.83 -7.73 -1.93
C PRO A 357 40.27 -7.49 -2.42
N TRP A 358 40.85 -8.44 -3.15
CA TRP A 358 42.17 -8.34 -3.76
C TRP A 358 42.12 -8.04 -5.26
N ASP A 359 40.95 -7.74 -5.84
CA ASP A 359 40.87 -7.23 -7.21
C ASP A 359 41.44 -5.80 -7.26
N THR A 360 42.65 -5.67 -7.81
CA THR A 360 43.33 -4.37 -7.91
C THR A 360 42.79 -3.49 -9.03
N ALA A 361 41.97 -4.03 -9.94
CA ALA A 361 41.36 -3.29 -11.02
C ALA A 361 40.01 -2.69 -10.62
N LYS A 362 39.26 -3.36 -9.71
CA LYS A 362 37.88 -3.00 -9.37
C LYS A 362 37.69 -2.77 -7.87
N GLY A 363 37.33 -1.53 -7.50
CA GLY A 363 36.95 -1.19 -6.13
C GLY A 363 35.50 -1.51 -5.77
N GLY A 364 34.69 -1.85 -6.77
CA GLY A 364 33.26 -2.05 -6.63
C GLY A 364 32.57 -2.13 -7.99
N VAL A 365 31.24 -2.29 -7.97
CA VAL A 365 30.38 -2.13 -9.14
C VAL A 365 29.18 -1.25 -8.80
N ALA A 366 28.65 -0.56 -9.80
CA ALA A 366 27.41 0.20 -9.71
C ALA A 366 26.41 -0.34 -10.73
N TYR A 367 25.16 -0.50 -10.30
CA TYR A 367 24.02 -0.85 -11.15
C TYR A 367 23.06 0.34 -11.22
N SER A 368 22.61 0.67 -12.42
CA SER A 368 21.62 1.72 -12.68
C SER A 368 20.51 1.17 -13.55
N LEU A 369 19.27 1.57 -13.28
CA LEU A 369 18.14 1.20 -14.12
C LEU A 369 18.09 2.10 -15.37
N LYS A 370 17.91 1.51 -16.55
CA LYS A 370 17.69 2.19 -17.83
C LYS A 370 16.53 1.51 -18.56
N GLY A 371 15.32 2.04 -18.38
CA GLY A 371 14.11 1.38 -18.87
C GLY A 371 13.85 0.10 -18.08
N ALA A 372 13.61 -1.00 -18.79
CA ALA A 372 13.43 -2.35 -18.22
C ALA A 372 14.75 -3.10 -17.99
N GLU A 373 15.90 -2.47 -18.20
CA GLU A 373 17.22 -3.11 -18.10
C GLU A 373 18.06 -2.47 -17.00
N VAL A 374 18.98 -3.25 -16.43
CA VAL A 374 20.02 -2.73 -15.53
C VAL A 374 21.34 -2.61 -16.31
N THR A 375 22.02 -1.48 -16.16
CA THR A 375 23.38 -1.28 -16.68
C THR A 375 24.38 -1.42 -15.54
N ARG A 376 25.40 -2.26 -15.73
CA ARG A 376 26.51 -2.45 -14.79
C ARG A 376 27.70 -1.58 -15.19
N ARG A 377 28.39 -1.01 -14.19
CA ARG A 377 29.61 -0.23 -14.36
C ARG A 377 30.62 -0.55 -13.26
N ASP A 378 31.85 -0.88 -13.64
CA ASP A 378 32.94 -1.06 -12.69
C ASP A 378 33.32 0.28 -12.03
N LEU A 379 33.59 0.22 -10.73
CA LEU A 379 34.07 1.36 -9.95
C LEU A 379 35.57 1.24 -9.72
N PRO A 380 36.33 2.35 -9.85
CA PRO A 380 37.76 2.32 -9.60
C PRO A 380 38.05 2.06 -8.11
N VAL A 381 39.21 1.45 -7.82
CA VAL A 381 39.70 1.29 -6.46
C VAL A 381 39.79 2.66 -5.77
N PRO A 382 39.18 2.85 -4.58
CA PRO A 382 39.30 4.10 -3.84
C PRO A 382 40.78 4.42 -3.60
N LYS A 383 41.22 5.60 -4.05
CA LYS A 383 42.56 6.09 -3.71
C LYS A 383 42.62 6.22 -2.19
N LYS A 384 43.53 5.48 -1.53
CA LYS A 384 43.82 5.69 -0.11
C LYS A 384 44.19 7.16 0.07
N LYS A 385 43.37 7.93 0.78
CA LYS A 385 43.76 9.27 1.23
C LYS A 385 44.99 9.06 2.12
N ARG A 386 46.13 9.55 1.65
CA ARG A 386 47.38 9.56 2.43
C ARG A 386 47.25 10.49 3.61
#